data_AF-A0A7W9X0Z7-F1
#
_entry.id   AF-A0A7W9X0Z7-F1
#
_cell.length_a   1.000
_cell.length_b   1.000
_cell.length_c   1.000
_cell.angle_alpha   90.00
_cell.angle_beta   90.00
_cell.angle_gamma   90.00
#
_symmetry.space_group_name_H-M   'P 1'
#
loop_
_entity.id
_entity.type
_entity.pdbx_description
1 polymer ?
#
loop_
_entity_poly.entity_id
_entity_poly.type
_entity_poly.pdbx_seq_one_letter_code
_entity_poly.pdbx_strand_id
1 'polypeptide(L)'
;MKNTFATLPIAALWVFAALLGLPALYDGTNALRSGRAVDVFVQIGPLMMALFLAWCALQRRAGRLALLTSPRVTLIGFICFGAFAGCFLIKLVLRNTTLFA
;
A
#
# COMPACT_ATOMS: atom_id res chain seq x y z
N MET A 1 6.05 20.27 16.28
CA MET A 1 5.90 19.04 15.47
C MET A 1 4.77 19.25 14.46
N LYS A 2 5.05 19.38 13.16
CA LYS A 2 4.04 19.67 12.13
C LYS A 2 4.39 18.96 10.80
N ASN A 3 4.66 17.66 10.88
CA ASN A 3 5.06 16.82 9.75
C ASN A 3 4.12 15.62 9.65
N THR A 4 3.00 15.75 8.92
CA THR A 4 1.98 14.69 8.93
C THR A 4 1.29 14.56 7.57
N PHE A 5 1.97 14.01 6.56
CA PHE A 5 1.42 13.73 5.21
C PHE A 5 1.03 14.94 4.33
N ALA A 6 0.62 16.07 4.90
CA ALA A 6 0.24 17.28 4.15
C ALA A 6 1.41 17.94 3.40
N THR A 7 2.67 17.64 3.76
CA THR A 7 3.86 18.18 3.11
C THR A 7 4.38 17.34 1.95
N LEU A 8 3.89 16.11 1.76
CA LEU A 8 4.32 15.27 0.64
C LEU A 8 3.81 15.83 -0.69
N PRO A 9 4.68 16.11 -1.69
CA PRO A 9 4.23 16.62 -2.97
C PRO A 9 3.28 15.61 -3.63
N ILE A 10 2.27 16.12 -4.35
CA ILE A 10 1.24 15.29 -4.97
C ILE A 10 1.85 14.23 -5.90
N ALA A 11 2.96 14.58 -6.55
CA ALA A 11 3.74 13.68 -7.39
C ALA A 11 4.30 12.50 -6.58
N ALA A 12 4.80 12.70 -5.36
CA ALA A 12 5.30 11.61 -4.52
C ALA A 12 4.17 10.63 -4.15
N LEU A 13 2.97 11.11 -3.83
CA LEU A 13 1.83 10.24 -3.53
C LEU A 13 1.47 9.34 -4.72
N TRP A 14 1.43 9.89 -5.93
CA TRP A 14 1.20 9.11 -7.16
C TRP A 14 2.35 8.14 -7.46
N VAL A 15 3.59 8.56 -7.29
CA VAL A 15 4.78 7.73 -7.51
C VAL A 15 4.78 6.54 -6.55
N PHE A 16 4.53 6.74 -5.25
CA PHE A 16 4.42 5.65 -4.30
C PHE A 16 3.21 4.75 -4.56
N ALA A 17 2.07 5.32 -4.94
CA ALA A 17 0.90 4.52 -5.34
C ALA A 17 1.21 3.64 -6.56
N ALA A 18 1.92 4.16 -7.56
CA ALA A 18 2.32 3.41 -8.75
C ALA A 18 3.37 2.35 -8.41
N LEU A 19 4.41 2.69 -7.65
CA LEU A 19 5.47 1.77 -7.22
C LEU A 19 4.95 0.62 -6.36
N LEU A 20 3.91 0.84 -5.57
CA LEU A 20 3.30 -0.22 -4.75
C LEU A 20 2.22 -0.99 -5.53
N GLY A 21 1.41 -0.28 -6.32
CA GLY A 21 0.25 -0.85 -7.01
C GLY A 21 0.61 -1.67 -8.24
N LEU A 22 1.51 -1.19 -9.10
CA LEU A 22 1.88 -1.91 -10.34
C LEU A 22 2.52 -3.28 -10.06
N PRO A 23 3.51 -3.41 -9.15
CA PRO A 23 4.09 -4.70 -8.83
C PRO A 23 3.08 -5.61 -8.14
N ALA A 24 2.21 -5.07 -7.26
CA ALA A 24 1.20 -5.85 -6.58
C ALA A 24 0.13 -6.40 -7.53
N LEU A 25 -0.27 -5.62 -8.55
CA LEU A 25 -1.16 -6.07 -9.61
C LEU A 25 -0.50 -7.12 -10.50
N TYR A 26 0.76 -6.91 -10.88
CA TYR A 26 1.51 -7.86 -11.71
C TYR A 26 1.76 -9.19 -10.99
N ASP A 27 2.24 -9.14 -9.75
CA ASP A 27 2.43 -10.34 -8.94
C ASP A 27 1.10 -11.00 -8.58
N GLY A 28 0.05 -10.21 -8.29
CA GLY A 28 -1.28 -10.73 -7.97
C GLY A 28 -1.90 -11.49 -9.14
N THR A 29 -1.76 -10.97 -10.36
CA THR A 29 -2.22 -11.67 -11.58
C THR A 29 -1.40 -12.93 -11.87
N ASN A 30 -0.10 -12.92 -11.61
CA ASN A 30 0.74 -14.12 -11.69
C ASN A 30 0.43 -15.14 -10.59
N ALA A 31 0.10 -14.70 -9.38
CA ALA A 31 -0.32 -15.54 -8.26
C ALA A 31 -1.69 -16.20 -8.51
N LEU A 32 -2.62 -15.46 -9.15
CA LEU A 32 -3.88 -16.01 -9.66
C LEU A 32 -3.64 -17.12 -10.68
N ARG A 33 -2.62 -16.98 -11.56
CA ARG A 33 -2.24 -18.02 -12.52
C ARG A 33 -1.55 -19.22 -11.87
N SER A 34 -0.80 -19.03 -10.79
CA SER A 34 -0.12 -20.12 -10.07
C SER A 34 -1.05 -20.94 -9.16
N GLY A 35 -2.27 -20.44 -8.90
CA GLY A 35 -3.28 -21.11 -8.08
C GLY A 35 -2.99 -21.09 -6.57
N ARG A 36 -1.93 -20.39 -6.13
CA ARG A 36 -1.54 -20.31 -4.72
C ARG A 36 -2.28 -19.16 -4.02
N ALA A 37 -3.32 -19.50 -3.27
CA ALA A 37 -4.13 -18.53 -2.53
C ALA A 37 -3.32 -17.62 -1.57
N VAL A 38 -2.23 -18.15 -1.01
CA VAL A 38 -1.33 -17.39 -0.12
C VAL A 38 -0.61 -16.27 -0.87
N ASP A 39 -0.14 -16.53 -2.10
CA ASP A 39 0.53 -15.52 -2.92
C ASP A 39 -0.43 -14.39 -3.33
N VAL A 40 -1.72 -14.70 -3.52
CA VAL A 40 -2.77 -13.69 -3.78
C VAL A 40 -3.06 -12.88 -2.53
N PHE A 41 -3.20 -13.52 -1.38
CA PHE A 41 -3.51 -12.86 -0.11
C PHE A 41 -2.45 -11.85 0.30
N VAL A 42 -1.18 -12.19 0.07
CA VAL A 42 -0.03 -11.33 0.37
C VAL A 42 -0.02 -10.04 -0.48
N GLN A 43 -0.69 -10.02 -1.63
CA GLN A 43 -0.77 -8.82 -2.47
C GLN A 43 -1.87 -7.84 -2.07
N ILE A 44 -2.78 -8.24 -1.16
CA ILE A 44 -3.87 -7.39 -0.68
C ILE A 44 -3.33 -6.18 0.10
N GLY A 45 -2.33 -6.37 0.97
CA GLY A 45 -1.72 -5.28 1.74
C GLY A 45 -1.15 -4.15 0.87
N PRO A 46 -0.25 -4.46 -0.09
CA PRO A 46 0.25 -3.50 -1.07
C PRO A 46 -0.84 -2.80 -1.89
N LEU A 47 -1.87 -3.54 -2.32
CA LEU A 47 -3.00 -2.97 -3.07
C LEU A 47 -3.80 -1.97 -2.24
N MET A 48 -4.10 -2.29 -0.97
CA MET A 48 -4.81 -1.37 -0.07
C MET A 48 -4.00 -0.09 0.16
N MET A 49 -2.68 -0.20 0.35
CA MET A 49 -1.81 0.96 0.52
C MET A 49 -1.73 1.81 -0.76
N ALA A 50 -1.61 1.18 -1.93
CA ALA A 50 -1.61 1.87 -3.21
C ALA A 50 -2.92 2.62 -3.48
N LEU A 51 -4.07 1.99 -3.20
CA LEU A 51 -5.39 2.61 -3.31
C LEU A 51 -5.55 3.78 -2.34
N PHE A 52 -5.07 3.63 -1.10
CA PHE A 52 -5.10 4.71 -0.11
C PHE A 52 -4.26 5.91 -0.56
N LEU A 53 -3.04 5.68 -1.07
CA LEU A 53 -2.18 6.74 -1.59
C LEU A 53 -2.78 7.42 -2.83
N ALA A 54 -3.38 6.64 -3.74
CA ALA A 54 -4.08 7.17 -4.92
C ALA A 54 -5.29 8.03 -4.51
N TRP A 55 -6.07 7.56 -3.53
CA TRP A 55 -7.19 8.33 -2.95
C TRP A 55 -6.70 9.63 -2.31
N CYS A 56 -5.63 9.58 -1.52
CA CYS A 56 -5.01 10.76 -0.92
C CYS A 56 -4.54 11.76 -1.99
N ALA A 57 -3.94 11.28 -3.08
CA ALA A 57 -3.52 12.12 -4.19
C ALA A 57 -4.71 12.77 -4.91
N LEU A 58 -5.82 12.03 -5.08
CA LEU A 58 -7.05 12.51 -5.70
C LEU A 58 -7.75 13.58 -4.84
N GLN A 59 -7.86 13.35 -3.53
CA GLN A 59 -8.41 14.31 -2.57
C GLN A 59 -7.56 15.58 -2.48
N ARG A 60 -6.23 15.44 -2.61
CA ARG A 60 -5.31 16.58 -2.66
C ARG A 60 -5.48 17.39 -3.95
N ARG A 61 -5.71 16.72 -5.08
CA ARG A 61 -5.99 17.37 -6.37
C ARG A 61 -7.32 18.13 -6.33
N ALA A 62 -8.30 17.63 -5.61
CA ALA A 62 -9.58 18.29 -5.36
C ALA A 62 -9.50 19.45 -4.34
N GLY A 63 -8.30 19.82 -3.86
CA GLY A 63 -8.11 20.91 -2.90
C GLY A 63 -8.60 20.60 -1.47
N ARG A 64 -8.96 19.35 -1.17
CA ARG A 64 -9.55 18.92 0.12
C ARG A 64 -8.47 18.63 1.17
N LEU A 65 -7.48 19.52 1.28
CA LEU A 65 -6.33 19.37 2.19
C LEU A 65 -6.75 19.28 3.66
N ALA A 66 -7.82 19.95 4.06
CA ALA A 66 -8.36 19.92 5.42
C ALA A 66 -8.88 18.52 5.85
N LEU A 67 -9.31 17.69 4.90
CA LEU A 67 -9.67 16.30 5.16
C LEU A 67 -8.43 15.42 5.33
N LEU A 68 -7.37 15.67 4.56
CA LEU A 68 -6.12 14.92 4.61
C LEU A 68 -5.35 15.13 5.91
N THR A 69 -5.45 16.31 6.52
CA THR A 69 -4.89 16.61 7.85
C THR A 69 -5.74 16.06 9.01
N SER A 70 -6.89 15.45 8.72
CA SER A 70 -7.74 14.88 9.77
C SER A 70 -7.06 13.66 10.41
N PRO A 71 -7.08 13.54 11.75
CA PRO A 71 -6.51 12.39 12.46
C PRO A 71 -7.12 11.05 12.01
N ARG A 72 -8.36 11.05 11.52
CA ARG A 72 -9.01 9.85 10.96
C ARG A 72 -8.29 9.33 9.71
N VAL A 73 -7.89 10.22 8.81
CA VAL A 73 -7.17 9.84 7.57
C VAL A 73 -5.78 9.31 7.92
N THR A 74 -5.10 9.94 8.87
CA THR A 74 -3.81 9.43 9.40
C THR A 74 -3.95 8.04 9.99
N LEU A 75 -5.02 7.77 10.74
CA LEU A 75 -5.29 6.47 11.35
C LEU A 75 -5.58 5.39 10.29
N ILE A 76 -6.36 5.71 9.25
CA ILE A 76 -6.57 4.81 8.10
C ILE A 76 -5.24 4.53 7.40
N GLY A 77 -4.39 5.55 7.22
CA GLY A 77 -3.06 5.39 6.66
C GLY A 77 -2.18 4.44 7.47
N PHE A 78 -2.24 4.50 8.81
CA PHE A 78 -1.54 3.55 9.67
C PHE A 78 -2.09 2.12 9.55
N ILE A 79 -3.40 1.94 9.41
CA ILE A 79 -4.00 0.62 9.19
C ILE A 79 -3.54 0.04 7.85
N CYS A 80 -3.58 0.84 6.78
CA CYS A 80 -3.10 0.43 5.46
C CYS A 80 -1.59 0.11 5.47
N PHE A 81 -0.79 0.91 6.17
CA PHE A 81 0.63 0.65 6.35
C PHE A 81 0.88 -0.63 7.16
N GLY A 82 0.12 -0.86 8.23
CA GLY A 82 0.19 -2.09 9.02
C GLY A 82 -0.16 -3.34 8.20
N ALA A 83 -1.20 -3.27 7.37
CA ALA A 83 -1.57 -4.35 6.45
C ALA A 83 -0.46 -4.59 5.41
N PHE A 84 0.12 -3.53 4.84
CA PHE A 84 1.27 -3.63 3.94
C PHE A 84 2.47 -4.31 4.62
N ALA A 85 2.88 -3.82 5.79
CA ALA A 85 4.02 -4.36 6.52
C ALA A 85 3.78 -5.82 6.95
N GLY A 86 2.57 -6.14 7.42
CA GLY A 86 2.18 -7.51 7.80
C GLY A 86 2.25 -8.48 6.61
N CYS A 87 1.64 -8.12 5.48
CA CYS A 87 1.72 -8.92 4.26
C CYS A 87 3.17 -9.06 3.75
N PHE A 88 3.97 -7.98 3.82
CA PHE A 88 5.37 -8.01 3.41
C PHE A 88 6.21 -8.94 4.29
N LEU A 89 6.02 -8.90 5.61
CA LEU A 89 6.68 -9.81 6.55
C LEU A 89 6.29 -11.27 6.29
N ILE A 90 5.00 -11.55 6.06
CA ILE A 90 4.53 -12.90 5.71
C ILE A 90 5.19 -13.39 4.41
N LYS A 91 5.26 -12.53 3.37
CA LYS A 91 5.97 -12.84 2.12
C LYS A 91 7.44 -13.20 2.37
N LEU A 92 8.11 -12.42 3.22
CA LEU A 92 9.53 -12.59 3.53
C LEU A 92 9.78 -13.89 4.30
N VAL A 93 8.92 -14.21 5.28
CA VAL A 93 8.96 -15.48 6.02
C VAL A 93 8.73 -16.65 5.07
N LEU A 94 7.68 -16.62 4.25
CA LEU A 94 7.40 -17.67 3.25
C LEU A 94 8.59 -17.91 2.33
N ARG A 95 9.17 -16.84 1.78
CA ARG A 95 10.31 -16.92 0.87
C ARG A 95 11.56 -17.51 1.55
N ASN A 96 11.81 -17.14 2.81
CA ASN A 96 12.89 -17.72 3.59
C ASN A 96 12.63 -19.19 3.93
N THR A 97 11.41 -19.56 4.33
CA THR A 97 11.08 -20.97 4.62
C THR A 97 11.20 -21.87 3.39
N THR A 98 10.93 -21.36 2.19
CA THR A 98 11.13 -22.11 0.94
C THR A 98 12.58 -22.19 0.46
N LEU A 99 13.48 -21.37 1.02
CA LEU A 99 14.92 -21.37 0.70
C LEU A 99 15.73 -22.33 1.60
N PHE A 100 15.13 -22.82 2.69
CA PHE A 100 15.74 -23.77 3.63
C PHE A 100 15.11 -25.17 3.58
N ALA A 101 14.26 -25.45 2.59
CA ALA A 101 13.66 -26.76 2.32
C ALA A 101 14.20 -27.31 1.00
#